data_AF-I1KBW7-F1
#
_entry.id   AF-I1KBW7-F1
#
_cell.length_a   1.000
_cell.length_b   1.000
_cell.length_c   1.000
_cell.angle_alpha   90.00
_cell.angle_beta   90.00
_cell.angle_gamma   90.00
#
_symmetry.space_group_name_H-M   'P 1'
#
loop_
_entity.id
_entity.type
_entity.pdbx_description
1 polymer ?
#
loop_
_entity_poly.entity_id
_entity_poly.type
_entity_poly.pdbx_seq_one_letter_code
_entity_poly.pdbx_strand_id
1 'polypeptide(L)'
;MEGVSPEPLRSELDSKSKQDTAKEEDDDTFKESTDAEVTKIRLMRAFVESRDPSSKEVDDLMIRRFLRARSLDVEKASAMFLKYLKWKRSFVPNGYISPSEIAEDIAQDKVFTQGLDKKGRPIVVAFAAKHFQSKNGADGFKRYVVFVLEKLCSRMPPGQEKFLAIADIKGWAYANSDLRGYLNALSILQIVFVENKKLKSTLLEEIEESQLPDIYGGQMPLVPIQNS
;
A
#
# COMPACT_ATOMS: atom_id res chain seq x y z
N MET A 1 -71.47 22.28 -14.87
CA MET A 1 -71.25 21.71 -16.22
C MET A 1 -70.25 22.64 -16.91
N GLU A 2 -69.01 22.72 -16.42
CA GLU A 2 -67.91 21.77 -16.67
C GLU A 2 -67.75 21.44 -18.16
N GLY A 3 -66.74 22.09 -18.74
CA GLY A 3 -66.17 21.77 -20.03
C GLY A 3 -64.91 20.91 -19.86
N VAL A 4 -64.71 20.02 -20.83
CA VAL A 4 -63.54 19.14 -20.98
C VAL A 4 -62.56 19.78 -21.97
N SER A 5 -61.27 19.92 -21.61
CA SER A 5 -60.08 19.75 -22.49
C SER A 5 -58.75 20.09 -21.74
N PRO A 6 -57.55 19.69 -22.23
CA PRO A 6 -56.88 18.45 -21.82
C PRO A 6 -55.47 18.66 -21.18
N GLU A 7 -54.90 17.56 -20.68
CA GLU A 7 -53.54 17.42 -20.12
C GLU A 7 -52.41 18.00 -20.98
N PRO A 8 -51.28 18.42 -20.37
CA PRO A 8 -49.98 18.37 -21.00
C PRO A 8 -49.15 17.17 -20.48
N LEU A 9 -48.86 16.23 -21.38
CA LEU A 9 -47.67 15.38 -21.32
C LEU A 9 -46.42 16.26 -21.20
N ARG A 10 -45.76 16.31 -20.04
CA ARG A 10 -44.39 16.84 -19.90
C ARG A 10 -43.79 16.43 -18.55
N SER A 11 -43.21 15.24 -18.46
CA SER A 11 -42.33 14.90 -17.33
C SER A 11 -41.29 13.79 -17.58
N GLU A 12 -41.28 13.11 -18.74
CA GLU A 12 -40.29 12.04 -19.01
C GLU A 12 -39.06 12.48 -19.81
N LEU A 13 -39.03 13.71 -20.35
CA LEU A 13 -37.89 14.23 -21.13
C LEU A 13 -36.84 14.96 -20.26
N ASP A 14 -37.21 15.47 -19.08
CA ASP A 14 -36.31 16.20 -18.17
C ASP A 14 -35.53 15.30 -17.20
N SER A 15 -35.97 14.05 -17.02
CA SER A 15 -35.34 13.06 -16.14
C SER A 15 -34.27 12.23 -16.87
N LYS A 16 -34.40 12.05 -18.20
CA LYS A 16 -33.35 11.43 -19.04
C LYS A 16 -32.16 12.36 -19.26
N SER A 17 -32.40 13.65 -19.55
CA SER A 17 -31.34 14.63 -19.84
C SER A 17 -30.41 14.88 -18.65
N LYS A 18 -30.91 14.85 -17.41
CA LYS A 18 -30.13 15.01 -16.17
C LYS A 18 -29.29 13.77 -15.81
N GLN A 19 -29.68 12.59 -16.25
CA GLN A 19 -28.96 11.34 -15.98
C GLN A 19 -27.82 11.10 -16.98
N ASP A 20 -27.97 11.60 -18.21
CA ASP A 20 -26.93 11.57 -19.24
C ASP A 20 -25.87 12.66 -19.00
N THR A 21 -26.26 13.87 -18.61
CA THR A 21 -25.31 14.96 -18.27
C THR A 21 -24.45 14.65 -17.04
N ALA A 22 -25.01 14.03 -15.99
CA ALA A 22 -24.23 13.66 -14.80
C ALA A 22 -23.23 12.51 -15.05
N LYS A 23 -23.49 11.66 -16.05
CA LYS A 23 -22.55 10.60 -16.46
C LYS A 23 -21.46 11.11 -17.39
N GLU A 24 -21.80 12.04 -18.28
CA GLU A 24 -20.82 12.69 -19.17
C GLU A 24 -19.88 13.61 -18.41
N GLU A 25 -20.37 14.37 -17.42
CA GLU A 25 -19.52 15.23 -16.57
C GLU A 25 -18.55 14.41 -15.69
N ASP A 26 -18.98 13.27 -15.14
CA ASP A 26 -18.13 12.41 -14.30
C ASP A 26 -17.08 11.65 -15.13
N ASP A 27 -17.43 11.21 -16.35
CA ASP A 27 -16.49 10.59 -17.30
C ASP A 27 -15.47 11.59 -17.85
N ASP A 28 -15.90 12.81 -18.20
CA ASP A 28 -15.01 13.85 -18.73
C ASP A 28 -14.06 14.38 -17.64
N THR A 29 -14.55 14.56 -16.41
CA THR A 29 -13.72 14.95 -15.25
C THR A 29 -12.70 13.85 -14.90
N PHE A 30 -13.11 12.59 -14.96
CA PHE A 30 -12.21 11.46 -14.72
C PHE A 30 -11.14 11.33 -15.82
N LYS A 31 -11.51 11.60 -17.07
CA LYS A 31 -10.62 11.56 -18.23
C LYS A 31 -9.63 12.72 -18.23
N GLU A 32 -10.06 13.95 -17.92
CA GLU A 32 -9.20 15.13 -17.78
C GLU A 32 -8.18 14.95 -16.64
N SER A 33 -8.62 14.39 -15.51
CA SER A 33 -7.76 14.03 -14.39
C SER A 33 -6.71 12.97 -14.78
N THR A 34 -7.10 11.98 -15.58
CA THR A 34 -6.21 10.92 -16.07
C THR A 34 -5.19 11.47 -17.07
N ASP A 35 -5.60 12.35 -17.98
CA ASP A 35 -4.72 12.98 -18.98
C ASP A 35 -3.71 13.94 -18.32
N ALA A 36 -4.13 14.66 -17.28
CA ALA A 36 -3.24 15.47 -16.46
C ALA A 36 -2.20 14.61 -15.73
N GLU A 37 -2.59 13.46 -15.17
CA GLU A 37 -1.67 12.52 -14.51
C GLU A 37 -0.65 11.92 -15.51
N VAL A 38 -1.10 11.50 -16.70
CA VAL A 38 -0.23 10.98 -17.77
C VAL A 38 0.76 12.04 -18.24
N THR A 39 0.33 13.29 -18.40
CA THR A 39 1.21 14.40 -18.78
C THR A 39 2.31 14.61 -17.73
N LYS A 40 1.94 14.59 -16.44
CA LYS A 40 2.91 14.75 -15.34
C LYS A 40 3.90 13.58 -15.25
N ILE A 41 3.46 12.35 -15.53
CA ILE A 41 4.35 11.18 -15.64
C ILE A 41 5.41 11.41 -16.73
N ARG A 42 4.99 11.85 -17.92
CA ARG A 42 5.91 12.13 -19.04
C ARG A 42 6.91 13.24 -18.71
N LEU A 43 6.45 14.32 -18.08
CA LEU A 43 7.31 15.44 -17.66
C LEU A 43 8.34 14.98 -16.63
N MET A 44 7.90 14.26 -15.59
CA MET A 44 8.80 13.72 -14.58
C MET A 44 9.81 12.74 -15.19
N ARG A 45 9.35 11.85 -16.09
CA ARG A 45 10.22 10.88 -16.78
C ARG A 45 11.32 11.59 -17.55
N ALA A 46 10.98 12.55 -18.41
CA ALA A 46 11.96 13.33 -19.17
C ALA A 46 12.94 14.07 -18.25
N PHE A 47 12.45 14.68 -17.18
CA PHE A 47 13.29 15.39 -16.22
C PHE A 47 14.28 14.46 -15.53
N VAL A 48 13.82 13.32 -15.00
CA VAL A 48 14.67 12.37 -14.28
C VAL A 48 15.67 11.72 -15.23
N GLU A 49 15.26 11.31 -16.43
CA GLU A 49 16.16 10.71 -17.43
C GLU A 49 17.28 11.65 -17.85
N SER A 50 17.01 12.97 -17.94
CA SER A 50 18.03 13.98 -18.23
C SER A 50 19.10 14.10 -17.14
N ARG A 51 18.79 13.71 -15.89
CA ARG A 51 19.68 13.80 -14.73
C ARG A 51 20.34 12.46 -14.40
N ASP A 52 19.63 11.37 -14.66
CA ASP A 52 20.07 10.01 -14.40
C ASP A 52 19.54 9.06 -15.49
N PRO A 53 20.36 8.75 -16.51
CA PRO A 53 19.95 7.88 -17.61
C PRO A 53 19.54 6.47 -17.18
N SER A 54 19.97 5.98 -16.00
CA SER A 54 19.57 4.66 -15.49
C SER A 54 18.09 4.59 -15.12
N SER A 55 17.41 5.72 -14.97
CA SER A 55 15.98 5.78 -14.68
C SER A 55 15.08 5.24 -15.80
N LYS A 56 15.62 5.01 -17.01
CA LYS A 56 14.90 4.38 -18.13
C LYS A 56 14.39 2.97 -17.82
N GLU A 57 15.04 2.27 -16.90
CA GLU A 57 14.65 0.92 -16.48
C GLU A 57 13.41 0.92 -15.56
N VAL A 58 12.95 2.09 -15.13
CA VAL A 58 11.83 2.22 -14.19
C VAL A 58 10.49 2.40 -14.91
N ASP A 59 9.48 1.65 -14.47
CA ASP A 59 8.12 1.72 -14.99
C ASP A 59 7.36 3.01 -14.61
N ASP A 60 6.29 3.31 -15.35
CA ASP A 60 5.44 4.47 -15.09
C ASP A 60 4.68 4.37 -13.75
N LEU A 61 4.46 3.15 -13.24
CA LEU A 61 3.80 2.92 -11.95
C LEU A 61 4.64 3.48 -10.81
N MET A 62 5.94 3.25 -10.83
CA MET A 62 6.87 3.80 -9.84
C MET A 62 6.92 5.32 -9.95
N ILE A 63 6.99 5.90 -11.16
CA ILE A 63 6.94 7.37 -11.33
C ILE A 63 5.65 7.94 -10.74
N ARG A 64 4.50 7.31 -11.03
CA ARG A 64 3.19 7.70 -10.53
C ARG A 64 3.14 7.70 -8.99
N ARG A 65 3.74 6.72 -8.33
CA ARG A 65 3.81 6.65 -6.86
C ARG A 65 4.51 7.86 -6.25
N PHE A 66 5.64 8.29 -6.82
CA PHE A 66 6.37 9.47 -6.35
C PHE A 66 5.61 10.78 -6.61
N LEU A 67 4.92 10.87 -7.75
CA LEU A 67 4.03 11.99 -8.05
C LEU A 67 2.90 12.09 -7.00
N ARG A 68 2.18 10.99 -6.75
CA ARG A 68 1.09 10.95 -5.76
C ARG A 68 1.60 11.32 -4.35
N ALA A 69 2.77 10.82 -3.96
CA ALA A 69 3.39 11.15 -2.67
C ALA A 69 3.77 12.64 -2.53
N ARG A 70 3.80 13.40 -3.63
CA ARG A 70 4.11 14.83 -3.66
C ARG A 70 2.98 15.65 -4.28
N SER A 71 1.74 15.18 -4.15
CA SER A 71 0.55 15.90 -4.63
C SER A 71 0.63 16.29 -6.11
N LEU A 72 1.20 15.40 -6.92
CA LEU A 72 1.44 15.58 -8.35
C LEU A 72 2.33 16.81 -8.68
N ASP A 73 3.22 17.22 -7.77
CA ASP A 73 4.26 18.22 -7.99
C ASP A 73 5.48 17.56 -8.64
N VAL A 74 5.71 17.87 -9.93
CA VAL A 74 6.74 17.22 -10.75
C VAL A 74 8.14 17.47 -10.21
N GLU A 75 8.45 18.67 -9.74
CA GLU A 75 9.79 19.04 -9.27
C GLU A 75 10.10 18.34 -7.95
N LYS A 76 9.19 18.41 -6.97
CA LYS A 76 9.35 17.74 -5.68
C LYS A 76 9.38 16.22 -5.82
N ALA A 77 8.54 15.66 -6.69
CA ALA A 77 8.54 14.23 -6.99
C ALA A 77 9.85 13.80 -7.64
N SER A 78 10.35 14.55 -8.64
CA SER A 78 11.62 14.28 -9.32
C SER A 78 12.81 14.32 -8.36
N ALA A 79 12.88 15.35 -7.50
CA ALA A 79 13.94 15.48 -6.52
C ALA A 79 13.92 14.33 -5.49
N MET A 80 12.74 13.90 -5.06
CA MET A 80 12.57 12.74 -4.19
C MET A 80 12.97 11.45 -4.90
N PHE A 81 12.59 11.29 -6.16
CA PHE A 81 12.86 10.10 -6.94
C PHE A 81 14.34 9.92 -7.26
N LEU A 82 15.05 10.98 -7.65
CA LEU A 82 16.50 10.94 -7.85
C LEU A 82 17.27 10.56 -6.57
N LYS A 83 16.84 11.08 -5.41
CA LYS A 83 17.38 10.66 -4.11
C LYS A 83 17.13 9.18 -3.86
N TYR A 84 15.92 8.69 -4.16
CA TYR A 84 15.59 7.28 -4.07
C TYR A 84 16.45 6.41 -4.98
N LEU A 85 16.64 6.77 -6.26
CA LEU A 85 17.48 6.01 -7.19
C LEU A 85 18.94 5.93 -6.72
N LYS A 86 19.48 7.01 -6.16
CA LYS A 86 20.81 7.01 -5.55
C LYS A 86 20.87 6.07 -4.34
N TRP A 87 19.88 6.15 -3.46
CA TRP A 87 19.77 5.24 -2.32
C TRP A 87 19.65 3.78 -2.75
N LYS A 88 18.76 3.46 -3.71
CA LYS A 88 18.52 2.11 -4.21
C LYS A 88 19.82 1.46 -4.72
N ARG A 89 20.60 2.18 -5.54
CA ARG A 89 21.90 1.70 -6.03
C ARG A 89 22.91 1.42 -4.91
N SER A 90 22.95 2.25 -3.88
CA SER A 90 23.87 2.06 -2.76
C SER A 90 23.41 0.98 -1.76
N PHE A 91 22.11 0.86 -1.55
CA PHE A 91 21.53 0.05 -0.47
C PHE A 91 21.15 -1.36 -0.93
N VAL A 92 20.69 -1.47 -2.18
CA VAL A 92 20.27 -2.73 -2.83
C VAL A 92 21.01 -2.87 -4.18
N PRO A 93 22.35 -2.97 -4.17
CA PRO A 93 23.17 -2.90 -5.39
C PRO A 93 22.87 -4.04 -6.38
N ASN A 94 22.46 -5.20 -5.88
CA ASN A 94 22.12 -6.37 -6.69
C ASN A 94 20.64 -6.39 -7.14
N GLY A 95 19.88 -5.35 -6.81
CA GLY A 95 18.44 -5.26 -7.08
C GLY A 95 17.54 -5.99 -6.08
N TYR A 96 18.10 -6.89 -5.27
CA TYR A 96 17.42 -7.60 -4.18
C TYR A 96 18.31 -7.67 -2.92
N ILE A 97 17.70 -8.00 -1.78
CA ILE A 97 18.41 -8.34 -0.54
C ILE A 97 18.51 -9.86 -0.42
N SER A 98 19.73 -10.40 -0.31
CA SER A 98 19.91 -11.85 -0.17
C SER A 98 19.46 -12.33 1.22
N PRO A 99 18.76 -13.47 1.33
CA PRO A 99 18.40 -14.07 2.63
C PRO A 99 19.60 -14.25 3.58
N SER A 100 20.80 -14.46 3.04
CA SER A 100 22.02 -14.60 3.84
C SER A 100 22.41 -13.30 4.58
N GLU A 101 22.07 -12.13 4.03
CA GLU A 101 22.37 -10.82 4.65
C GLU A 101 21.49 -10.53 5.88
N ILE A 102 20.35 -11.23 5.97
CA ILE A 102 19.29 -11.01 6.94
C ILE A 102 18.91 -12.31 7.66
N ALA A 103 19.81 -13.31 7.69
CA ALA A 103 19.51 -14.64 8.20
C ALA A 103 19.05 -14.63 9.68
N GLU A 104 19.64 -13.75 10.50
CA GLU A 104 19.22 -13.57 11.90
C GLU A 104 17.81 -13.00 12.02
N ASP A 105 17.45 -12.04 11.16
CA ASP A 105 16.12 -11.44 11.13
C ASP A 105 15.06 -12.40 10.57
N ILE A 106 15.42 -13.26 9.61
CA ILE A 106 14.58 -14.35 9.10
C ILE A 106 14.35 -15.40 10.19
N ALA A 107 15.41 -15.82 10.89
CA ALA A 107 15.33 -16.84 11.95
C ALA A 107 14.45 -16.42 13.15
N GLN A 108 14.18 -15.13 13.31
CA GLN A 108 13.25 -14.63 14.32
C GLN A 108 11.78 -14.95 14.00
N ASP A 109 11.44 -15.34 12.76
CA ASP A 109 10.08 -15.68 12.32
C ASP A 109 9.04 -14.68 12.85
N LYS A 110 9.31 -13.39 12.59
CA LYS A 110 8.56 -12.25 13.16
C LYS A 110 7.58 -11.61 12.19
N VAL A 111 7.64 -11.92 10.91
CA VAL A 111 6.69 -11.43 9.90
C VAL A 111 6.17 -12.59 9.05
N PHE A 112 4.85 -12.60 8.87
CA PHE A 112 4.12 -13.60 8.10
C PHE A 112 3.19 -12.89 7.11
N THR A 113 2.78 -13.63 6.08
CA THR A 113 1.71 -13.20 5.18
C THR A 113 0.53 -14.15 5.27
N GLN A 114 -0.63 -13.63 4.91
CA GLN A 114 -1.85 -14.40 4.79
C GLN A 114 -2.79 -13.79 3.76
N GLY A 115 -3.36 -14.61 2.88
CA GLY A 115 -4.55 -14.29 2.10
C GLY A 115 -4.67 -12.89 1.49
N LEU A 116 -5.92 -12.47 1.30
CA LEU A 116 -6.30 -11.10 0.99
C LEU A 116 -7.44 -10.69 1.93
N ASP A 117 -7.54 -9.40 2.23
CA ASP A 117 -8.69 -8.83 2.93
C ASP A 117 -9.89 -8.62 1.98
N LYS A 118 -11.01 -8.13 2.51
CA LYS A 118 -12.24 -7.86 1.73
C LYS A 118 -12.06 -6.82 0.61
N LYS A 119 -10.99 -6.03 0.66
CA LYS A 119 -10.63 -5.01 -0.33
C LYS A 119 -9.55 -5.52 -1.30
N GLY A 120 -9.22 -6.81 -1.26
CA GLY A 120 -8.20 -7.43 -2.10
C GLY A 120 -6.77 -6.98 -1.74
N ARG A 121 -6.53 -6.51 -0.51
CA ARG A 121 -5.19 -6.14 -0.02
C ARG A 121 -4.52 -7.35 0.62
N PRO A 122 -3.25 -7.65 0.33
CA PRO A 122 -2.53 -8.70 1.05
C PRO A 122 -2.42 -8.37 2.54
N ILE A 123 -2.56 -9.40 3.39
CA ILE A 123 -2.47 -9.26 4.84
C ILE A 123 -1.07 -9.66 5.30
N VAL A 124 -0.47 -8.81 6.12
CA VAL A 124 0.81 -9.07 6.79
C VAL A 124 0.59 -9.10 8.29
N VAL A 125 1.18 -10.07 8.96
CA VAL A 125 1.14 -10.19 10.42
C VAL A 125 2.56 -10.07 10.96
N ALA A 126 2.79 -9.10 11.85
CA ALA A 126 4.08 -8.87 12.49
C ALA A 126 3.99 -9.05 14.00
N PHE A 127 4.91 -9.82 14.58
CA PHE A 127 4.94 -10.13 16.02
C PHE A 127 6.03 -9.32 16.72
N ALA A 128 5.63 -8.32 17.51
CA ALA A 128 6.57 -7.47 18.25
C ALA A 128 7.36 -8.27 19.31
N ALA A 129 6.75 -9.30 19.91
CA ALA A 129 7.41 -10.21 20.85
C ALA A 129 8.68 -10.88 20.30
N LYS A 130 8.73 -11.06 18.98
CA LYS A 130 9.81 -11.76 18.29
C LYS A 130 10.87 -10.83 17.71
N HIS A 131 10.68 -9.51 17.81
CA HIS A 131 11.62 -8.55 17.25
C HIS A 131 12.81 -8.34 18.20
N PHE A 132 13.98 -8.85 17.81
CA PHE A 132 15.24 -8.58 18.48
C PHE A 132 16.20 -7.91 17.49
N GLN A 133 16.96 -6.94 17.99
CA GLN A 133 17.96 -6.26 17.17
C GLN A 133 19.01 -7.27 16.69
N SER A 134 19.18 -7.39 15.38
CA SER A 134 20.24 -8.24 14.81
C SER A 134 21.62 -7.62 15.01
N LYS A 135 22.69 -8.38 14.80
CA LYS A 135 24.07 -7.89 14.95
C LYS A 135 24.39 -6.68 14.07
N ASN A 136 23.70 -6.58 12.94
CA ASN A 136 23.82 -5.47 11.98
C ASN A 136 23.03 -4.23 12.40
N GLY A 137 22.40 -4.26 13.59
CA GLY A 137 21.67 -3.15 14.17
C GLY A 137 20.57 -2.62 13.27
N ALA A 138 20.50 -1.29 13.18
CA ALA A 138 19.49 -0.61 12.36
C ALA A 138 19.68 -0.84 10.84
N ASP A 139 20.89 -1.13 10.36
CA ASP A 139 21.11 -1.40 8.93
C ASP A 139 20.55 -2.77 8.53
N GLY A 140 20.83 -3.79 9.32
CA GLY A 140 20.24 -5.13 9.16
C GLY A 140 18.71 -5.08 9.18
N PHE A 141 18.14 -4.36 10.15
CA PHE A 141 16.69 -4.19 10.21
C PHE A 141 16.12 -3.49 8.99
N LYS A 142 16.75 -2.42 8.48
CA LYS A 142 16.32 -1.76 7.24
C LYS A 142 16.36 -2.71 6.03
N ARG A 143 17.40 -3.53 5.90
CA ARG A 143 17.52 -4.55 4.85
C ARG A 143 16.40 -5.59 4.97
N TYR A 144 16.10 -6.03 6.19
CA TYR A 144 14.99 -6.94 6.44
C TYR A 144 13.64 -6.32 6.05
N VAL A 145 13.40 -5.05 6.40
CA VAL A 145 12.17 -4.34 6.00
C VAL A 145 12.06 -4.23 4.48
N VAL A 146 13.15 -3.94 3.77
CA VAL A 146 13.18 -3.93 2.30
C VAL A 146 12.81 -5.31 1.73
N PHE A 147 13.40 -6.38 2.26
CA PHE A 147 13.07 -7.76 1.89
C PHE A 147 11.59 -8.09 2.10
N VAL A 148 11.03 -7.74 3.26
CA VAL A 148 9.61 -7.95 3.57
C VAL A 148 8.71 -7.19 2.59
N LEU A 149 9.01 -5.93 2.30
CA LEU A 149 8.23 -5.11 1.37
C LEU A 149 8.31 -5.63 -0.06
N GLU A 150 9.47 -6.11 -0.49
CA GLU A 150 9.65 -6.74 -1.80
C GLU A 150 8.74 -7.96 -1.95
N LYS A 151 8.78 -8.87 -0.97
CA LYS A 151 7.93 -10.07 -0.91
C LYS A 151 6.45 -9.75 -0.84
N LEU A 152 6.08 -8.68 -0.14
CA LEU A 152 4.70 -8.22 -0.08
C LEU A 152 4.22 -7.64 -1.41
N CYS A 153 5.06 -6.83 -2.06
CA CYS A 153 4.74 -6.22 -3.35
C CYS A 153 4.58 -7.27 -4.45
N SER A 154 5.38 -8.36 -4.45
CA SER A 154 5.22 -9.45 -5.42
C SER A 154 3.90 -10.22 -5.28
N ARG A 155 3.19 -10.06 -4.16
CA ARG A 155 1.89 -10.69 -3.89
C ARG A 155 0.71 -9.74 -4.10
N MET A 156 0.96 -8.47 -4.41
CA MET A 156 -0.12 -7.52 -4.67
C MET A 156 -0.82 -7.87 -5.99
N PRO A 157 -2.15 -8.04 -6.01
CA PRO A 157 -2.89 -8.17 -7.25
C PRO A 157 -2.68 -6.97 -8.19
N PRO A 158 -2.81 -7.13 -9.51
CA PRO A 158 -2.74 -6.00 -10.44
C PRO A 158 -3.67 -4.86 -10.04
N GLY A 159 -3.13 -3.64 -9.96
CA GLY A 159 -3.87 -2.45 -9.54
C GLY A 159 -3.97 -2.23 -8.02
N GLN A 160 -3.52 -3.19 -7.19
CA GLN A 160 -3.43 -3.01 -5.75
C GLN A 160 -2.09 -2.35 -5.36
N GLU A 161 -2.15 -1.33 -4.52
CA GLU A 161 -0.95 -0.62 -4.01
C GLU A 161 -0.90 -0.56 -2.47
N LYS A 162 -1.89 -1.16 -1.80
CA LYS A 162 -2.05 -1.15 -0.35
C LYS A 162 -2.04 -2.56 0.21
N PHE A 163 -1.62 -2.68 1.46
CA PHE A 163 -1.69 -3.90 2.24
C PHE A 163 -2.39 -3.63 3.58
N LEU A 164 -2.87 -4.68 4.25
CA LEU A 164 -3.36 -4.62 5.62
C LEU A 164 -2.28 -5.20 6.53
N ALA A 165 -1.91 -4.48 7.59
CA ALA A 165 -0.93 -4.95 8.57
C ALA A 165 -1.60 -5.19 9.92
N ILE A 166 -1.40 -6.38 10.47
CA ILE A 166 -1.74 -6.74 11.85
C ILE A 166 -0.44 -6.72 12.64
N ALA A 167 -0.32 -5.79 13.58
CA ALA A 167 0.80 -5.74 14.51
C ALA A 167 0.41 -6.39 15.83
N ASP A 168 0.89 -7.60 16.07
CA ASP A 168 0.68 -8.32 17.32
C ASP A 168 1.71 -7.87 18.37
N ILE A 169 1.23 -7.11 19.33
CA ILE A 169 2.04 -6.55 20.42
C ILE A 169 1.97 -7.39 21.70
N LYS A 170 1.31 -8.55 21.68
CA LYS A 170 1.26 -9.44 22.85
C LYS A 170 2.68 -9.90 23.18
N GLY A 171 3.09 -9.73 24.44
CA GLY A 171 4.45 -10.07 24.88
C GLY A 171 5.53 -9.05 24.46
N TRP A 172 5.11 -7.86 24.03
CA TRP A 172 6.03 -6.74 23.83
C TRP A 172 6.60 -6.26 25.17
N ALA A 173 7.93 -6.16 25.26
CA ALA A 173 8.68 -5.78 26.45
C ALA A 173 9.86 -4.86 26.08
N TYR A 174 10.58 -4.39 27.10
CA TYR A 174 11.71 -3.47 26.89
C TYR A 174 12.85 -4.11 26.06
N ALA A 175 13.08 -5.42 26.22
CA ALA A 175 14.14 -6.16 25.52
C ALA A 175 13.94 -6.28 23.99
N ASN A 176 12.71 -6.05 23.50
CA ASN A 176 12.30 -6.11 22.10
C ASN A 176 11.70 -4.78 21.61
N SER A 177 12.04 -3.67 22.28
CA SER A 177 11.58 -2.32 21.94
C SER A 177 12.68 -1.52 21.23
N ASP A 178 12.64 -1.46 19.90
CA ASP A 178 13.32 -0.38 19.16
C ASP A 178 12.40 0.86 19.11
N LEU A 179 12.29 1.55 20.25
CA LEU A 179 11.41 2.71 20.41
C LEU A 179 11.73 3.84 19.39
N ARG A 180 12.98 3.92 18.92
CA ARG A 180 13.41 4.91 17.92
C ARG A 180 12.95 4.57 16.49
N GLY A 181 12.82 3.29 16.17
CA GLY A 181 12.26 2.82 14.89
C GLY A 181 10.75 3.09 14.77
N TYR A 182 9.98 2.84 15.83
CA TYR A 182 8.51 2.91 15.77
C TYR A 182 7.97 4.33 15.60
N LEU A 183 8.54 5.34 16.26
CA LEU A 183 8.04 6.72 16.21
C LEU A 183 7.98 7.31 14.79
N ASN A 184 8.85 6.87 13.88
CA ASN A 184 8.83 7.32 12.47
C ASN A 184 7.86 6.54 11.59
N ALA A 185 7.48 5.32 11.95
CA ALA A 185 6.51 4.52 11.21
C ALA A 185 5.06 4.91 11.53
N LEU A 186 4.79 5.35 12.78
CA LEU A 186 3.45 5.74 13.25
C LEU A 186 2.85 6.94 12.51
N SER A 187 3.66 7.84 11.94
CA SER A 187 3.17 9.07 11.29
C SER A 187 2.65 8.86 9.86
N ILE A 188 2.89 7.69 9.26
CA ILE A 188 2.57 7.40 7.85
C ILE A 188 1.45 6.35 7.74
N LEU A 189 1.26 5.53 8.77
CA LEU A 189 0.30 4.42 8.76
C LEU A 189 -1.00 4.78 9.47
N GLN A 190 -2.14 4.41 8.87
CA GLN A 190 -3.40 4.38 9.61
C GLN A 190 -3.36 3.22 10.59
N ILE A 191 -3.37 3.52 11.89
CA ILE A 191 -3.23 2.53 12.96
C ILE A 191 -4.53 2.47 13.74
N VAL A 192 -5.07 1.26 13.86
CA VAL A 192 -6.22 0.96 14.72
C VAL A 192 -5.72 0.05 15.83
N PHE A 193 -5.84 0.52 17.08
CA PHE A 193 -5.57 -0.31 18.25
C PHE A 193 -6.81 -1.11 18.60
N VAL A 194 -6.66 -2.43 18.73
CA VAL A 194 -7.79 -3.33 19.00
C VAL A 194 -7.54 -4.10 20.29
N GLU A 195 -8.47 -4.01 21.23
CA GLU A 195 -8.44 -4.79 22.45
C GLU A 195 -8.79 -6.26 22.19
N ASN A 196 -8.17 -7.19 22.95
CA ASN A 196 -8.38 -8.64 22.81
C ASN A 196 -9.87 -9.05 22.79
N LYS A 197 -10.73 -8.41 23.59
CA LYS A 197 -12.17 -8.74 23.67
C LYS A 197 -12.93 -8.49 22.38
N LYS A 198 -12.44 -7.58 21.53
CA LYS A 198 -13.04 -7.20 20.24
C LYS A 198 -12.18 -7.61 19.05
N LEU A 199 -11.08 -8.33 19.27
CA LEU A 199 -10.08 -8.63 18.25
C LEU A 199 -10.69 -9.33 17.04
N LYS A 200 -11.33 -10.49 17.26
CA LYS A 200 -11.93 -11.26 16.16
C LYS A 200 -13.02 -10.44 15.44
N SER A 201 -13.93 -9.80 16.16
CA SER A 201 -15.02 -9.02 15.54
C SER A 201 -14.49 -7.87 14.69
N THR A 202 -13.49 -7.12 15.16
CA THR A 202 -12.91 -6.01 14.40
C THR A 202 -12.10 -6.49 13.20
N LEU A 203 -11.36 -7.60 13.33
CA LEU A 203 -10.66 -8.17 12.17
C LEU A 203 -11.64 -8.65 11.10
N LEU A 204 -12.79 -9.21 11.50
CA LEU A 204 -13.85 -9.64 10.58
C LEU A 204 -14.57 -8.48 9.87
N GLU A 205 -14.43 -7.23 10.33
CA GLU A 205 -14.93 -6.06 9.57
C GLU A 205 -14.15 -5.89 8.26
N GLU A 206 -12.85 -6.16 8.27
CA GLU A 206 -11.95 -5.96 7.12
C GLU A 206 -11.57 -7.27 6.41
N ILE A 207 -11.58 -8.42 7.09
CA ILE A 207 -11.07 -9.70 6.61
C ILE A 207 -12.21 -10.75 6.58
N GLU A 208 -12.28 -11.54 5.51
CA GLU A 208 -13.19 -12.70 5.46
C GLU A 208 -12.78 -13.77 6.46
N GLU A 209 -13.73 -14.45 7.11
CA GLU A 209 -13.41 -15.47 8.14
C GLU A 209 -12.51 -16.60 7.60
N SER A 210 -12.69 -16.97 6.32
CA SER A 210 -11.87 -17.95 5.62
C SER A 210 -10.45 -17.47 5.30
N GLN A 211 -10.17 -16.17 5.40
CA GLN A 211 -8.85 -15.57 5.18
C GLN A 211 -8.17 -15.18 6.50
N LEU A 212 -8.92 -15.15 7.61
CA LEU A 212 -8.40 -14.80 8.91
C LEU A 212 -7.39 -15.86 9.41
N PRO A 213 -6.24 -15.45 9.97
CA PRO A 213 -5.31 -16.38 10.59
C PRO A 213 -5.95 -17.20 11.73
N ASP A 214 -5.57 -18.47 11.82
CA ASP A 214 -6.01 -19.41 12.85
C ASP A 214 -5.76 -18.90 14.28
N ILE A 215 -4.61 -18.25 14.53
CA ILE A 215 -4.26 -17.63 15.81
C ILE A 215 -5.22 -16.50 16.25
N TYR A 216 -5.99 -15.94 15.32
CA TYR A 216 -7.02 -14.93 15.59
C TYR A 216 -8.44 -15.50 15.49
N GLY A 217 -8.57 -16.82 15.48
CA GLY A 217 -9.84 -17.54 15.44
C GLY A 217 -10.41 -17.73 14.04
N GLY A 218 -9.58 -17.64 13.00
CA GLY A 218 -9.90 -18.03 11.63
C GLY A 218 -9.51 -19.48 11.32
N GLN A 219 -9.27 -19.78 10.05
CA GLN A 219 -8.97 -21.15 9.56
C GLN A 219 -7.62 -21.27 8.86
N MET A 220 -6.93 -20.16 8.60
CA MET A 220 -5.74 -20.18 7.75
C MET A 220 -4.44 -20.16 8.56
N PRO A 221 -3.49 -21.08 8.29
CA PRO A 221 -2.19 -21.05 8.92
C PRO A 221 -1.34 -19.91 8.34
N LEU A 222 -0.60 -19.23 9.20
CA LEU A 222 0.32 -18.17 8.76
C LEU A 222 1.47 -18.74 7.91
N VAL A 223 1.82 -18.02 6.84
CA VAL A 223 2.97 -18.36 5.99
C VAL A 223 4.13 -17.42 6.31
N PRO A 224 5.31 -17.94 6.69
CA PRO A 224 6.49 -17.09 6.91
C PRO A 224 6.80 -16.24 5.67
N ILE A 225 7.17 -14.97 5.86
CA ILE A 225 7.40 -14.03 4.76
C ILE A 225 8.46 -14.52 3.76
N GLN A 226 9.46 -15.27 4.24
CA GLN A 226 10.51 -15.86 3.41
C GLN A 226 10.02 -16.99 2.50
N ASN A 227 8.90 -17.63 2.85
CA ASN A 227 8.24 -18.69 2.09
C ASN A 227 7.07 -18.17 1.26
N SER A 228 6.86 -16.85 1.26
CA SER A 228 5.77 -16.16 0.58
C SER A 228 6.12 -15.78 -0.86
#